data_AF-A0A7W5V3F6-F1
#
_entry.id   AF-A0A7W5V3F6-F1
#
_cell.length_a   1.000
_cell.length_b   1.000
_cell.length_c   1.000
_cell.angle_alpha   90.00
_cell.angle_beta   90.00
_cell.angle_gamma   90.00
#
_symmetry.space_group_name_H-M   'P 1'
#
loop_
_entity.id
_entity.type
_entity.pdbx_description
1 polymer ?
#
loop_
_entity_poly.entity_id
_entity_poly.type
_entity_poly.pdbx_seq_one_letter_code
_entity_poly.pdbx_strand_id
1 'polypeptide(L)' 'MEMRIAFPALLRRFPGLALADADEQVDFRVFSVVYGLNTLPVTW' A
#
# COMPACT_ATOMS: atom_id res chain seq x y z
N MET A 1 11.08 3.87 13.55
CA MET A 1 12.22 4.13 12.64
C MET A 1 11.93 3.62 11.22
N GLU A 2 11.37 2.42 11.09
CA GLU A 2 11.20 1.72 9.81
C GLU A 2 10.41 2.52 8.76
N MET A 3 9.27 3.13 9.12
CA MET A 3 8.47 3.92 8.16
C MET A 3 9.23 5.12 7.57
N ARG A 4 10.14 5.72 8.36
CA ARG A 4 10.97 6.86 7.92
C ARG A 4 12.03 6.46 6.90
N ILE A 5 12.38 5.17 6.83
CA ILE A 5 13.28 4.61 5.84
C ILE A 5 12.49 4.03 4.66
N ALA A 6 11.46 3.24 4.95
CA ALA A 6 10.70 2.48 3.97
C ALA A 6 9.99 3.38 2.95
N PHE A 7 9.26 4.41 3.39
CA PHE A 7 8.49 5.23 2.45
C PHE A 7 9.36 6.05 1.49
N PRO A 8 10.41 6.76 1.94
CA PRO A 8 11.28 7.45 0.99
C PRO A 8 12.02 6.50 0.04
N ALA A 9 12.42 5.31 0.49
CA ALA A 9 13.07 4.33 -0.37
C ALA A 9 12.11 3.78 -1.43
N LEU A 10 10.88 3.43 -1.02
CA LEU A 10 9.84 2.93 -1.92
C LEU A 10 9.51 3.94 -3.03
N LEU A 11 9.23 5.19 -2.65
CA LEU A 11 8.84 6.24 -3.61
C LEU A 11 9.97 6.67 -4.54
N ARG A 12 11.24 6.58 -4.08
CA ARG A 12 12.39 6.81 -4.97
C ARG A 12 12.61 5.67 -5.97
N ARG A 13 12.31 4.43 -5.57
CA ARG A 13 12.50 3.24 -6.42
C ARG A 13 11.42 3.09 -7.47
N PHE A 14 10.19 3.48 -7.13
CA PHE A 14 9.00 3.35 -7.95
C PHE A 14 8.32 4.74 -8.09
N PRO A 15 8.86 5.63 -8.94
CA PRO A 15 8.35 7.00 -9.04
C PRO A 15 6.93 7.08 -9.64
N GLY A 16 6.49 6.06 -10.39
CA GLY A 16 5.13 5.94 -10.93
C GLY A 16 4.17 5.12 -10.07
N LEU A 17 4.54 4.80 -8.81
CA LEU A 17 3.74 3.93 -7.95
C LEU A 17 2.30 4.44 -7.81
N ALA A 18 1.34 3.60 -8.19
CA ALA A 18 -0.09 3.87 -8.14
C ALA A 18 -0.87 2.59 -7.77
N LEU A 19 -2.16 2.72 -7.48
CA LEU A 19 -3.05 1.56 -7.34
C LEU A 19 -3.19 0.86 -8.70
N ALA A 20 -3.23 -0.47 -8.70
CA ALA A 20 -3.36 -1.23 -9.94
C ALA A 20 -4.70 -1.00 -10.64
N ASP A 21 -5.76 -0.78 -9.87
CA ASP A 21 -7.09 -0.38 -10.32
C ASP A 21 -7.65 0.66 -9.33
N ALA A 22 -8.10 1.81 -9.84
CA ALA A 22 -8.61 2.90 -9.02
C ALA A 22 -10.06 2.68 -8.58
N ASP A 23 -10.83 1.86 -9.31
CA ASP A 23 -12.23 1.56 -9.04
C ASP A 23 -12.38 0.27 -8.21
N GLU A 24 -11.29 -0.45 -7.97
CA GLU A 24 -11.29 -1.66 -7.15
C GLU A 24 -11.61 -1.35 -5.68
N GLN A 25 -12.57 -2.09 -5.13
CA GLN A 25 -12.91 -1.98 -3.72
C GLN A 25 -11.78 -2.52 -2.85
N VAL A 26 -11.38 -1.70 -1.88
CA VAL A 26 -10.27 -2.01 -0.97
C VAL A 26 -10.63 -3.15 -0.02
N ASP A 27 -9.79 -4.19 0.03
CA ASP A 27 -9.96 -5.36 0.90
C ASP A 27 -9.41 -5.13 2.31
N PHE A 28 -10.26 -4.54 3.17
CA PHE A 28 -9.94 -4.29 4.57
C PHE A 28 -9.99 -5.54 5.45
N ARG A 29 -9.10 -5.61 6.44
CA ARG A 29 -9.13 -6.64 7.50
C ARG A 29 -10.22 -6.35 8.53
N VAL A 30 -11.48 -6.56 8.17
CA VAL A 30 -12.65 -6.22 9.01
C VAL A 30 -12.73 -7.00 10.34
N PHE A 31 -12.06 -8.14 10.45
CA PHE A 31 -12.02 -8.96 11.67
C PHE A 31 -10.66 -8.93 12.40
N SER A 32 -9.81 -7.94 12.14
CA SER A 32 -8.49 -7.80 12.77
C SER A 32 -8.49 -6.71 13.84
N VAL A 33 -7.86 -7.00 14.98
CA VAL A 33 -7.62 -6.01 16.06
C VAL A 33 -6.68 -4.91 15.56
N VAL A 34 -5.74 -5.25 14.67
CA VAL A 34 -4.86 -4.29 14.01
C VAL A 34 -5.47 -3.90 12.68
N TYR A 35 -5.75 -2.61 12.50
CA TYR A 35 -6.31 -2.10 11.25
C TYR A 35 -5.32 -2.25 10.09
N GLY A 36 -5.84 -2.64 8.92
CA GLY A 36 -5.02 -2.81 7.73
C GLY A 36 -5.79 -3.46 6.59
N LEU A 37 -5.05 -3.84 5.57
CA LEU A 37 -5.55 -4.46 4.35
C LEU A 37 -5.09 -5.90 4.24
N ASN A 38 -5.91 -6.76 3.65
CA ASN A 38 -5.48 -8.11 3.25
C ASN A 38 -4.50 -8.00 2.08
N THR A 39 -4.83 -7.17 1.09
CA THR A 39 -4.02 -6.91 -0.10
C THR A 39 -4.07 -5.42 -0.48
N LEU A 40 -3.02 -4.95 -1.17
CA LEU A 40 -2.99 -3.64 -1.80
C LEU A 40 -2.32 -3.80 -3.18
N PRO A 41 -3.09 -4.10 -4.24
CA PRO A 41 -2.56 -4.20 -5.59
C PRO A 41 -2.01 -2.86 -6.08
N VAL A 42 -0.80 -2.87 -6.63
CA VAL A 42 -0.12 -1.66 -7.12
C VAL A 42 0.50 -1.88 -8.50
N THR A 43 0.68 -0.79 -9.22
CA THR A 43 1.46 -0.67 -10.46
C THR A 43 2.54 0.40 -10.29
N TRP A 44 3.59 0.39 -11.09
CA TRP A 44 4.72 1.34 -10.95
C TRP A 44 5.40 1.69 -12.27
#